data_AF-A0A975C7K4-F1
#
_entry.id   AF-A0A975C7K4-F1
#
_cell.length_a   1.000
_cell.length_b   1.000
_cell.length_c   1.000
_cell.angle_alpha   90.00
_cell.angle_beta   90.00
_cell.angle_gamma   90.00
#
_symmetry.space_group_name_H-M   'P 1'
#
loop_
_entity.id
_entity.type
_entity.pdbx_description
1 polymer ?
#
loop_
_entity_poly.entity_id
_entity_poly.type
_entity_poly.pdbx_seq_one_letter_code
_entity_poly.pdbx_strand_id
1 'polypeptide(L)'
;MSSPLHRVMTTTVGALGHPASLVVLLICALVWRRVEPDSFDLHAVATLVAVAMTLIIQRGQNRDTAALQAKLDELILATEGARNELAGLDEESADDIEEIKAGA
;
A
#
# COMPACT_ATOMS: atom_id res chain seq x y z
N MET A 1 -21.90 19.10 3.86
CA MET A 1 -22.67 17.95 4.37
C MET A 1 -21.73 16.74 4.37
N SER A 2 -20.98 16.58 5.46
CA SER A 2 -19.86 15.65 5.59
C SER A 2 -20.36 14.23 5.80
N SER A 3 -20.43 13.46 4.72
CA SER A 3 -20.84 12.06 4.77
C SER A 3 -19.86 11.22 5.61
N PRO A 4 -20.33 10.38 6.54
CA PRO A 4 -19.50 9.49 7.37
C PRO A 4 -18.75 8.40 6.56
N LEU A 5 -18.92 8.38 5.24
CA LEU A 5 -18.31 7.43 4.31
C LEU A 5 -16.81 7.66 4.10
N HIS A 6 -16.32 8.91 4.17
CA HIS A 6 -14.89 9.19 3.92
C HIS A 6 -13.98 8.58 5.01
N ARG A 7 -14.42 8.55 6.28
CA ARG A 7 -13.68 7.92 7.39
C ARG A 7 -13.59 6.40 7.26
N VAL A 8 -14.59 5.77 6.67
CA VAL A 8 -14.61 4.32 6.47
C VAL A 8 -13.68 3.92 5.31
N MET A 9 -13.59 4.75 4.27
CA MET A 9 -12.64 4.49 3.17
C MET A 9 -11.19 4.68 3.59
N THR A 10 -10.85 5.73 4.35
CA THR A 10 -9.45 5.97 4.74
C THR A 10 -8.93 4.98 5.78
N THR A 11 -9.79 4.48 6.68
CA THR A 11 -9.40 3.45 7.67
C THR A 11 -9.19 2.08 7.02
N THR A 12 -9.87 1.80 5.90
CA THR A 12 -9.71 0.52 5.18
C THR A 12 -8.44 0.51 4.32
N VAL A 13 -7.94 1.67 3.90
CA VAL A 13 -6.69 1.79 3.12
C VAL A 13 -5.44 1.63 3.99
N GLY A 14 -5.48 2.04 5.26
CA GLY A 14 -4.38 1.81 6.21
C GLY A 14 -4.17 0.33 6.58
N ALA A 15 -5.16 -0.53 6.33
CA ALA A 15 -5.11 -1.96 6.68
C ALA A 15 -4.37 -2.81 5.64
N LEU A 16 -4.23 -2.34 4.38
CA LEU A 16 -3.47 -3.07 3.35
C LEU A 16 -1.95 -2.97 3.51
N GLY A 17 -1.45 -1.99 4.27
CA GLY A 17 -0.02 -1.80 4.52
C GLY A 17 0.54 -2.60 5.71
N HIS A 18 -0.30 -3.26 6.50
CA HIS A 18 0.10 -3.91 7.75
C HIS A 18 0.31 -5.43 7.56
N PRO A 19 1.16 -6.10 8.38
CA PRO A 19 1.33 -7.57 8.41
C PRO A 19 0.04 -8.37 8.60
N ALA A 20 -1.09 -7.69 8.83
CA ALA A 20 -2.44 -8.22 8.84
C ALA A 20 -2.85 -8.90 7.53
N SER A 21 -2.27 -8.56 6.38
CA SER A 21 -2.63 -9.19 5.09
C SER A 21 -2.36 -10.70 5.07
N LEU A 22 -1.27 -11.16 5.70
CA LEU A 22 -0.99 -12.59 5.87
C LEU A 22 -2.01 -13.28 6.79
N VAL A 23 -2.46 -12.59 7.84
CA VAL A 23 -3.48 -13.11 8.76
C VAL A 23 -4.82 -13.22 8.05
N VAL A 24 -5.20 -12.22 7.25
CA VAL A 24 -6.41 -12.24 6.42
C VAL A 24 -6.34 -13.39 5.42
N LEU A 25 -5.19 -13.59 4.75
CA LEU A 25 -5.01 -14.71 3.82
C LEU A 25 -5.20 -16.07 4.51
N LEU A 26 -4.64 -16.25 5.71
CA LEU A 26 -4.81 -17.48 6.49
C LEU A 26 -6.27 -17.69 6.91
N ILE A 27 -6.97 -16.64 7.34
CA ILE A 27 -8.39 -16.71 7.66
C ILE A 27 -9.20 -17.09 6.42
N CYS A 28 -8.95 -16.45 5.28
CA CYS A 28 -9.61 -16.78 4.01
C CYS A 28 -9.35 -18.24 3.61
N ALA A 29 -8.12 -18.73 3.74
CA ALA A 29 -7.79 -20.14 3.46
C ALA A 29 -8.55 -21.10 4.39
N LEU A 30 -8.66 -20.77 5.68
CA LEU A 30 -9.44 -21.56 6.65
C LEU A 30 -10.94 -21.54 6.37
N VAL A 31 -11.49 -20.39 6.00
CA VAL A 31 -12.89 -20.24 5.61
C VAL A 31 -13.17 -21.05 4.35
N TRP A 32 -12.34 -20.94 3.31
CA TRP A 32 -12.48 -21.72 2.08
C TRP A 32 -12.48 -23.22 2.39
N ARG A 33 -11.49 -23.71 3.15
CA ARG A 33 -11.42 -25.13 3.55
C ARG A 33 -12.67 -25.61 4.29
N ARG A 34 -13.39 -24.71 4.99
CA ARG A 34 -14.62 -25.04 5.73
C ARG A 34 -15.88 -24.98 4.86
N VAL A 35 -15.91 -24.09 3.89
CA VAL A 35 -17.06 -23.92 2.99
C VAL A 35 -17.08 -25.02 1.93
N GLU A 36 -15.93 -25.31 1.32
CA GLU A 36 -15.84 -26.26 0.22
C GLU A 36 -14.52 -27.05 0.31
N PRO A 37 -14.47 -28.11 1.14
CA PRO A 37 -13.25 -28.86 1.38
C PRO A 37 -12.75 -29.61 0.13
N ASP A 38 -13.64 -30.02 -0.77
CA ASP A 38 -13.29 -30.77 -1.99
C ASP A 38 -12.55 -29.91 -3.02
N SER A 39 -12.75 -28.58 -3.00
CA SER A 39 -12.01 -27.62 -3.84
C SER A 39 -10.60 -27.31 -3.30
N PHE A 40 -10.24 -27.78 -2.10
CA PHE A 40 -8.94 -27.49 -1.48
C PHE A 40 -7.87 -28.51 -1.95
N ASP A 41 -7.63 -28.54 -3.25
CA ASP A 41 -6.64 -29.41 -3.88
C ASP A 41 -5.28 -28.70 -4.05
N LEU A 42 -4.37 -29.33 -4.81
CA LEU A 42 -3.05 -28.75 -5.08
C LEU A 42 -3.12 -27.41 -5.85
N HIS A 43 -4.15 -27.19 -6.66
CA HIS A 43 -4.33 -25.92 -7.36
C HIS A 43 -4.72 -24.82 -6.37
N ALA A 44 -5.64 -25.07 -5.45
CA ALA A 44 -6.00 -24.13 -4.40
C ALA A 44 -4.78 -23.77 -3.52
N VAL A 45 -3.96 -24.75 -3.18
CA VAL A 45 -2.70 -24.52 -2.44
C VAL A 45 -1.74 -23.64 -3.24
N ALA A 46 -1.57 -23.90 -4.54
CA ALA A 46 -0.72 -23.08 -5.40
C ALA A 46 -1.22 -21.63 -5.51
N THR A 47 -2.54 -21.42 -5.60
CA THR A 47 -3.14 -20.09 -5.57
C THR A 47 -2.86 -19.36 -4.25
N LEU A 48 -2.99 -20.04 -3.10
CA LEU A 48 -2.66 -19.45 -1.80
C LEU A 48 -1.17 -19.07 -1.70
N VAL A 49 -0.26 -19.91 -2.22
CA VAL A 49 1.17 -19.60 -2.26
C VAL A 49 1.45 -18.40 -3.15
N ALA A 50 0.81 -18.29 -4.31
CA ALA A 50 0.98 -17.14 -5.20
C ALA A 50 0.51 -15.82 -4.57
N VAL A 51 -0.64 -15.85 -3.88
CA VAL A 51 -1.13 -14.67 -3.13
C VAL A 51 -0.18 -14.34 -1.98
N ALA A 52 0.28 -15.34 -1.21
CA ALA A 52 1.25 -15.13 -0.13
C ALA A 52 2.56 -14.51 -0.64
N MET A 53 3.09 -15.01 -1.75
CA MET A 53 4.29 -14.47 -2.40
C MET A 53 4.08 -13.01 -2.80
N THR A 54 2.95 -12.68 -3.41
CA THR A 54 2.61 -11.32 -3.82
C THR A 54 2.58 -10.37 -2.62
N LEU A 55 1.99 -10.78 -1.49
CA LEU A 55 1.96 -10.00 -0.25
C LEU A 55 3.37 -9.77 0.33
N ILE A 56 4.22 -10.80 0.32
CA ILE A 56 5.60 -10.70 0.79
C ILE A 56 6.40 -9.71 -0.07
N ILE A 57 6.24 -9.79 -1.39
CA ILE A 57 6.90 -8.88 -2.34
C ILE A 57 6.42 -7.45 -2.10
N GLN A 58 5.11 -7.21 -2.02
CA GLN A 58 4.54 -5.88 -1.76
C GLN A 58 5.10 -5.26 -0.48
N ARG A 59 5.29 -6.05 0.57
CA ARG A 59 5.86 -5.56 1.84
C ARG A 59 7.32 -5.10 1.68
N GLY A 60 8.13 -5.82 0.92
CA GLY A 60 9.50 -5.41 0.60
C GLY A 60 9.52 -4.12 -0.23
N GLN A 61 8.72 -4.09 -1.28
CA GLN A 61 8.61 -2.94 -2.19
C GLN A 61 8.19 -1.66 -1.47
N ASN A 62 7.23 -1.71 -0.54
CA ASN A 62 6.82 -0.52 0.20
C ASN A 62 7.96 0.13 0.99
N ARG A 63 8.85 -0.68 1.58
CA ARG A 63 10.02 -0.17 2.32
C ARG A 63 11.06 0.43 1.39
N ASP A 64 11.30 -0.24 0.27
CA ASP A 64 12.32 0.18 -0.69
C ASP A 64 11.90 1.47 -1.41
N THR A 65 10.61 1.61 -1.75
CA THR A 65 10.04 2.85 -2.31
C THR A 65 10.18 4.01 -1.33
N ALA A 66 9.83 3.82 -0.05
CA ALA A 66 9.98 4.87 0.98
C ALA A 66 11.44 5.31 1.16
N ALA A 67 12.38 4.36 1.13
CA ALA A 67 13.81 4.68 1.21
C ALA A 67 14.31 5.43 -0.04
N LEU A 68 13.74 5.16 -1.21
CA LEU A 68 14.06 5.86 -2.45
C LEU A 68 13.51 7.29 -2.43
N GLN A 69 12.28 7.51 -1.95
CA GLN A 69 11.68 8.84 -1.79
C GLN A 69 12.51 9.71 -0.84
N ALA A 70 12.85 9.20 0.35
CA ALA A 70 13.67 9.93 1.31
C ALA A 70 15.07 10.34 0.75
N LYS A 71 15.65 9.51 -0.12
CA LYS A 71 16.91 9.85 -0.80
C LYS A 71 16.73 10.94 -1.85
N LEU A 72 15.60 10.96 -2.56
CA LEU A 72 15.28 12.02 -3.53
C LEU A 72 15.00 13.33 -2.81
N ASP A 73 14.31 13.29 -1.67
CA ASP A 73 14.06 14.48 -0.85
C ASP A 73 15.36 15.14 -0.40
N GLU A 74 16.32 14.35 0.09
CA GLU A 74 17.65 14.85 0.46
C GLU A 74 18.37 15.49 -0.73
N LEU A 75 18.28 14.88 -1.93
CA LEU A 75 18.89 15.45 -3.14
C LEU A 75 18.21 16.75 -3.59
N ILE A 76 16.88 16.85 -3.47
CA ILE A 76 16.13 18.08 -3.77
C ILE A 76 16.57 19.19 -2.81
N LEU A 77 16.61 18.90 -1.51
CA LEU A 77 16.99 19.87 -0.48
C LEU A 77 18.46 20.31 -0.59
N ALA A 78 19.35 19.43 -1.04
CA ALA A 78 20.77 19.74 -1.22
C ALA A 78 21.09 20.47 -2.54
N THR A 79 20.15 20.56 -3.49
CA THR A 79 20.37 21.17 -4.81
C THR A 79 19.95 22.64 -4.82
N GLU A 80 20.92 23.56 -5.00
CA GLU A 80 20.62 25.00 -5.14
C GLU A 80 19.71 25.26 -6.35
N GLY A 81 18.59 25.97 -6.12
CA GLY A 81 17.60 26.29 -7.15
C GLY A 81 16.54 25.20 -7.39
N ALA A 82 16.62 24.06 -6.70
CA ALA A 82 15.51 23.11 -6.65
C ALA A 82 14.37 23.64 -5.79
N ARG A 83 13.13 23.24 -6.10
CA ARG A 83 11.95 23.62 -5.31
C ARG A 83 11.80 22.67 -4.13
N ASN A 84 12.15 23.15 -2.94
CA ASN A 84 12.04 22.37 -1.70
C ASN A 84 10.60 21.92 -1.40
N GLU A 85 9.59 22.61 -1.95
CA GLU A 85 8.16 22.24 -1.86
C GLU A 85 7.83 20.91 -2.56
N LEU A 86 8.73 20.36 -3.39
CA LEU A 86 8.57 19.04 -4.01
C LEU A 86 9.09 17.90 -3.12
N ALA A 87 9.86 18.20 -2.06
CA ALA A 87 10.30 17.19 -1.11
C ALA A 87 9.14 16.78 -0.20
N GLY A 88 8.96 15.47 0.03
CA GLY A 88 7.86 14.93 0.85
C GLY A 88 6.47 15.00 0.19
N LEU A 89 6.40 15.25 -1.12
CA LEU A 89 5.15 15.34 -1.89
C LEU A 89 4.32 14.04 -1.84
N ASP A 90 4.92 12.90 -1.50
CA ASP A 90 4.24 11.61 -1.38
C ASP A 90 3.41 11.44 -0.10
N GLU A 91 3.62 12.31 0.90
CA GLU A 91 2.80 12.36 2.12
C GLU A 91 1.59 13.30 1.99
N GLU A 92 1.57 14.15 0.96
CA GLU A 92 0.50 15.11 0.69
C GLU A 92 -0.75 14.47 0.06
N SER A 93 -1.90 15.12 0.23
CA SER A 93 -3.15 14.62 -0.35
C SER A 93 -3.19 14.81 -1.86
N ALA A 94 -3.98 13.98 -2.57
CA ALA A 94 -4.05 14.06 -4.03
C ALA A 94 -4.48 15.45 -4.54
N ASP A 95 -5.38 16.11 -3.81
CA ASP A 95 -5.86 17.46 -4.13
C ASP A 95 -4.74 18.49 -3.93
N ASP A 96 -3.96 18.37 -2.85
CA ASP A 96 -2.84 19.26 -2.53
C ASP A 96 -1.67 19.09 -3.54
N ILE A 97 -1.42 17.87 -4.02
CA ILE A 97 -0.41 17.57 -5.04
C ILE A 97 -0.74 18.25 -6.37
N GLU A 98 -2.01 18.31 -6.77
CA GLU A 98 -2.43 18.99 -8.00
C GLU A 98 -2.21 20.50 -7.91
N GLU A 99 -2.44 21.11 -6.74
CA GLU A 99 -2.20 22.54 -6.51
C GLU A 99 -0.71 22.89 -6.58
N ILE A 100 0.15 22.10 -5.93
CA ILE A 100 1.61 22.27 -5.95
C ILE A 100 2.19 22.07 -7.36
N LYS A 101 1.60 21.18 -8.16
CA LYS A 101 1.98 21.00 -9.57
C LYS A 101 1.42 22.10 -10.48
N ALA A 102 0.25 22.66 -10.19
CA ALA A 102 -0.36 23.71 -11.00
C ALA A 102 0.31 25.08 -10.80
N GLY A 103 1.00 25.29 -9.67
CA GLY A 103 1.89 26.44 -9.45
C GLY A 103 3.27 26.33 -10.13
N ALA A 104 3.52 25.26 -10.89
CA ALA A 104 4.74 25.01 -11.67
C ALA A 104 4.65 25.57 -13.10
#